data_AF-A0A2S9FZ35-F1
#
_entry.id   AF-A0A2S9FZ35-F1
#
_cell.length_a   1.000
_cell.length_b   1.000
_cell.length_c   1.000
_cell.angle_alpha   90.00
_cell.angle_beta   90.00
_cell.angle_gamma   90.00
#
_symmetry.space_group_name_H-M   'P 1'
#
loop_
_entity.id
_entity.type
_entity.pdbx_description
1 polymer ?
#
loop_
_entity_poly.entity_id
_entity_poly.type
_entity_poly.pdbx_seq_one_letter_code
_entity_poly.pdbx_strand_id
1 'polypeptide(L)'
;GLLINTVPVRASITAATTTVGLLEQLQNAYTHTLDHQYLALNAIHRLTGQDHLFDTFFVYENYPVDAASLPSDDGLSVTGFAHRE
;
A
#
# COMPACT_ATOMS: atom_id res chain seq x y z
N GLY A 1 17.26 -2.17 13.84
CA GLY A 1 16.01 -1.48 14.21
C GLY A 1 15.04 -1.63 13.05
N LEU A 2 13.74 -1.75 13.33
CA LEU A 2 12.70 -1.99 12.32
C LEU A 2 12.82 -0.96 11.17
N LEU A 3 13.17 -1.43 9.97
CA LEU A 3 13.38 -0.59 8.77
C LEU A 3 12.06 -0.28 8.05
N ILE A 4 10.97 -0.10 8.80
CA ILE A 4 9.64 0.14 8.22
C ILE A 4 9.43 1.65 8.17
N ASN A 5 9.26 2.18 6.97
CA ASN A 5 8.86 3.57 6.75
C ASN A 5 7.37 3.64 6.40
N THR A 6 6.70 4.68 6.88
CA THR A 6 5.30 4.97 6.54
C THR A 6 5.27 6.13 5.55
N VAL A 7 4.82 5.85 4.33
CA VAL A 7 4.69 6.84 3.26
C VAL A 7 3.21 7.07 2.96
N PRO A 8 2.69 8.31 3.08
CA PRO A 8 1.31 8.61 2.68
C PRO A 8 1.09 8.33 1.19
N VAL A 9 0.00 7.64 0.86
CA VAL A 9 -0.40 7.33 -0.51
C VAL A 9 -1.68 8.07 -0.86
N ARG A 10 -1.73 8.70 -2.03
CA ARG A 10 -2.91 9.42 -2.52
C ARG A 10 -3.51 8.70 -3.73
N ALA A 11 -4.73 8.18 -3.56
CA ALA A 11 -5.56 7.66 -4.65
C ALA A 11 -6.54 8.74 -5.13
N SER A 12 -6.72 8.88 -6.46
CA SER A 12 -7.74 9.78 -7.03
C SER A 12 -8.76 8.96 -7.81
N ILE A 13 -9.97 8.86 -7.27
CA ILE A 13 -11.03 8.01 -7.82
C ILE A 13 -12.22 8.88 -8.20
N THR A 14 -12.76 8.63 -9.40
CA THR A 14 -14.01 9.19 -9.90
C THR A 14 -14.93 8.06 -10.36
N ALA A 15 -16.18 8.37 -10.69
CA ALA A 15 -17.10 7.38 -11.26
C ALA A 15 -16.60 6.75 -12.58
N ALA A 16 -15.67 7.39 -13.28
CA ALA A 16 -15.08 6.90 -14.53
C ALA A 16 -13.77 6.11 -14.31
N THR A 17 -13.24 6.08 -13.09
CA THR A 17 -11.96 5.42 -12.81
C THR A 17 -12.14 3.91 -12.86
N THR A 18 -11.44 3.24 -13.78
CA THR A 18 -11.39 1.79 -13.86
C THR A 18 -10.45 1.22 -12.79
N THR A 19 -10.66 -0.03 -12.36
CA THR A 19 -9.76 -0.72 -11.43
C THR A 19 -8.32 -0.76 -11.93
N VAL A 20 -8.14 -1.06 -13.22
CA VAL A 20 -6.81 -1.10 -13.85
C VAL A 20 -6.16 0.29 -13.82
N GLY A 21 -6.89 1.34 -14.19
CA GLY A 21 -6.37 2.70 -14.15
C GLY A 21 -6.00 3.17 -12.75
N LEU A 22 -6.75 2.75 -11.73
CA LEU A 22 -6.39 3.02 -10.33
C LEU A 22 -5.09 2.29 -9.92
N LEU A 23 -4.94 1.01 -10.29
CA LEU A 23 -3.73 0.25 -9.99
C LEU A 23 -2.50 0.86 -10.69
N GLU A 24 -2.63 1.28 -11.94
CA GLU A 24 -1.57 2.00 -12.66
C GLU A 24 -1.20 3.30 -11.96
N GLN A 25 -2.19 4.08 -11.50
CA GLN A 25 -1.94 5.31 -10.75
C GLN A 25 -1.14 5.02 -9.47
N LEU A 26 -1.56 4.02 -8.69
CA LEU A 26 -0.91 3.66 -7.43
C LEU A 26 0.50 3.11 -7.65
N GLN A 27 0.68 2.25 -8.65
CA GLN A 27 1.99 1.69 -9.00
C GLN A 27 2.95 2.80 -9.44
N ASN A 28 2.49 3.72 -10.29
CA ASN A 28 3.31 4.85 -10.74
C ASN A 28 3.70 5.74 -9.56
N ALA A 29 2.74 6.09 -8.69
CA ALA A 29 3.02 6.89 -7.50
C ALA A 29 4.05 6.19 -6.60
N TYR A 30 3.89 4.89 -6.34
CA TYR A 30 4.84 4.10 -5.55
C TYR A 30 6.25 4.12 -6.17
N THR A 31 6.37 3.89 -7.47
CA THR A 31 7.67 3.92 -8.16
C THR A 31 8.39 5.26 -8.00
N HIS A 32 7.66 6.38 -8.08
CA HIS A 32 8.25 7.72 -7.86
C HIS A 32 8.70 7.95 -6.41
N THR A 33 8.19 7.19 -5.44
CA THR A 33 8.61 7.29 -4.04
C THR A 33 9.84 6.45 -3.70
N LEU A 34 10.26 5.51 -4.55
CA LEU A 34 11.38 4.60 -4.28
C LEU A 34 12.66 5.35 -3.91
N ASP A 35 12.98 6.41 -4.65
CA ASP A 35 14.16 7.25 -4.42
C ASP A 35 14.06 8.11 -3.15
N HIS A 36 12.91 8.13 -2.48
CA HIS A 36 12.60 8.98 -1.34
C HIS A 36 12.19 8.19 -0.09
N GLN A 37 12.27 6.86 -0.10
CA GLN A 37 11.82 6.02 1.03
C GLN A 37 12.63 6.19 2.33
N TYR A 38 13.71 6.96 2.30
CA TYR A 38 14.46 7.34 3.51
C TYR A 38 13.79 8.46 4.31
N LEU A 39 12.81 9.17 3.75
CA LEU A 39 12.11 10.24 4.45
C LEU A 39 11.11 9.66 5.45
N ALA A 40 11.39 9.88 6.73
CA ALA A 40 10.47 9.50 7.80
C ALA A 40 9.19 10.36 7.78
N LEU A 41 8.07 9.77 8.23
CA LEU A 41 6.76 10.41 8.26
C LEU A 41 6.76 11.77 9.01
N ASN A 42 7.53 11.90 10.09
CA ASN A 42 7.65 13.15 10.83
C ASN A 42 8.24 14.30 9.98
N ALA A 43 9.17 14.00 9.08
CA ALA A 43 9.72 14.97 8.14
C ALA A 43 8.65 15.38 7.12
N ILE A 44 7.83 14.44 6.67
CA ILE A 44 6.72 14.70 5.75
C ILE A 44 5.67 15.61 6.41
N HIS A 45 5.27 15.36 7.66
CA HIS A 45 4.40 16.27 8.41
C HIS A 45 4.98 17.68 8.50
N ARG A 46 6.27 17.80 8.87
CA ARG A 46 6.93 19.11 8.99
C ARG A 46 6.99 19.87 7.67
N LEU A 47 7.25 19.17 6.56
CA LEU A 47 7.36 19.78 5.23
C LEU A 47 6.00 20.19 4.66
N THR A 48 4.94 19.43 4.97
CA THR A 48 3.59 19.70 4.46
C THR A 48 2.82 20.70 5.33
N GLY A 49 3.20 20.84 6.60
CA GLY A 49 2.48 21.68 7.57
C GLY A 49 1.09 21.14 7.93
N GLN A 50 0.81 19.87 7.61
CA GLN A 50 -0.48 19.23 7.85
C GLN A 50 -0.45 18.44 9.16
N ASP A 51 -1.43 18.68 10.03
CA ASP A 51 -1.58 17.95 11.28
C ASP A 51 -2.05 16.50 11.05
N HIS A 52 -2.80 16.26 9.97
CA HIS A 52 -3.36 14.95 9.63
C HIS A 52 -3.12 14.64 8.14
N LEU A 53 -2.38 13.57 7.84
CA LEU A 53 -2.03 13.19 6.45
C LEU A 53 -2.89 12.06 5.90
N PHE A 54 -3.35 11.15 6.78
CA PHE A 54 -4.19 10.01 6.43
C PHE A 54 -4.90 9.52 7.70
N ASP A 55 -6.14 9.08 7.57
CA ASP A 55 -6.91 8.44 8.65
C ASP A 55 -6.84 6.90 8.59
N THR A 56 -6.45 6.36 7.44
CA THR A 56 -6.43 4.93 7.16
C THR A 56 -5.01 4.47 6.92
N PHE A 57 -4.63 3.36 7.56
CA PHE A 57 -3.33 2.73 7.41
C PHE A 57 -3.48 1.35 6.77
N PHE A 58 -2.67 1.07 5.76
CA PHE A 58 -2.65 -0.20 5.06
C PHE A 58 -1.24 -0.80 5.14
N VAL A 59 -1.17 -2.05 5.60
CA VAL A 59 0.07 -2.83 5.66
C VAL A 59 -0.16 -4.11 4.88
N TYR A 60 0.78 -4.42 4.00
CA TYR A 60 0.87 -5.70 3.36
C TYR A 60 2.23 -6.31 3.72
N GLU A 61 2.19 -7.47 4.36
CA GLU A 61 3.38 -8.25 4.69
C GLU A 61 3.36 -9.52 3.85
N ASN A 62 4.41 -9.72 3.05
CA ASN A 62 4.61 -10.98 2.37
C ASN A 62 5.27 -11.96 3.35
N TYR A 63 4.52 -12.42 4.34
CA TYR A 63 4.90 -13.62 5.07
C TYR A 63 4.49 -14.83 4.23
N PRO A 64 5.24 -15.94 4.27
CA PRO A 64 4.66 -17.21 3.92
C PRO A 64 3.51 -17.46 4.91
N VAL A 65 2.30 -17.10 4.49
CA VAL A 65 1.09 -17.56 5.17
C VAL A 65 1.10 -19.06 5.02
N ASP A 66 1.18 -19.76 6.16
CA ASP A 66 0.90 -21.19 6.19
C ASP A 66 -0.60 -21.31 5.83
N ALA A 67 -0.90 -21.42 4.53
CA ALA A 67 -2.24 -21.29 3.98
C ALA A 67 -3.23 -22.31 4.58
N ALA A 68 -2.70 -23.35 5.22
CA ALA A 68 -3.43 -24.34 6.01
C ALA A 68 -4.03 -23.81 7.33
N SER A 69 -3.68 -22.58 7.76
CA SER A 69 -4.07 -22.01 9.06
C SER A 69 -5.14 -20.91 8.99
N LEU A 70 -5.57 -20.50 7.80
CA LEU A 70 -6.60 -19.46 7.63
C LEU A 70 -8.00 -20.11 7.64
N PRO A 71 -8.87 -19.78 8.63
CA PRO A 71 -10.25 -20.25 8.61
C PRO A 71 -11.00 -19.55 7.46
N SER A 72 -11.36 -20.33 6.45
CA SER A 72 -12.24 -19.92 5.36
C SER A 72 -13.69 -19.96 5.84
N ASP A 73 -14.13 -18.90 6.51
CA ASP A 73 -15.54 -18.70 6.88
C ASP A 73 -16.09 -17.54 6.03
N ASP A 74 -16.81 -17.89 4.97
CA ASP A 74 -17.72 -17.06 4.16
C ASP A 74 -17.21 -15.73 3.55
N GLY A 75 -16.09 -15.76 2.81
CA GLY A 75 -15.75 -14.65 1.91
C GLY A 75 -14.49 -14.86 1.07
N LEU A 76 -14.53 -14.35 -0.17
CA LEU A 76 -13.44 -14.21 -1.15
C LEU A 76 -12.27 -15.22 -1.02
N SER A 77 -12.33 -16.33 -1.76
CA SER A 77 -11.23 -17.30 -1.84
C SER A 77 -10.16 -16.88 -2.86
N VAL A 78 -8.89 -16.83 -2.46
CA VAL A 78 -7.76 -16.67 -3.39
C VAL A 78 -7.48 -18.03 -4.05
N THR A 79 -7.71 -18.12 -5.37
CA THR A 79 -7.66 -19.40 -6.12
C THR A 79 -6.30 -19.73 -6.73
N GLY A 80 -5.29 -18.86 -6.59
CA GLY A 80 -3.94 -19.15 -7.05
C GLY A 80 -2.97 -17.97 -6.90
N PHE A 81 -1.70 -18.30 -6.76
CA PHE A 81 -0.58 -17.35 -6.76
C PHE A 81 0.34 -17.68 -7.95
N ALA A 82 0.69 -16.68 -8.76
CA ALA A 82 1.70 -16.81 -9.80
C ALA A 82 2.81 -15.79 -9.55
N HIS A 83 4.01 -16.28 -9.23
CA HIS A 83 5.22 -15.46 -9.12
C HIS A 83 5.99 -15.55 -10.45
N ARG A 84 6.41 -14.42 -11.00
CA ARG A 84 7.39 -14.38 -12.09
C ARG A 84 8.62 -13.63 -11.57
N GLU A 85 9.76 -14.31 -11.62
CA GLU A 85 11.09 -13.72 -11.45
C GLU A 85 11.47 -12.86 -12.66
#